data_AF-A0A8T3KYV1-F1
#
_entry.id   AF-A0A8T3KYV1-F1
#
_cell.length_a   1.000
_cell.length_b   1.000
_cell.length_c   1.000
_cell.angle_alpha   90.00
_cell.angle_beta   90.00
_cell.angle_gamma   90.00
#
_symmetry.space_group_name_H-M   'P 1'
#
loop_
_entity.id
_entity.type
_entity.pdbx_description
1 polymer ?
#
loop_
_entity_poly.entity_id
_entity_poly.type
_entity_poly.pdbx_seq_one_letter_code
_entity_poly.pdbx_strand_id
1 'polypeptide(L)'
;MQSSLSCPSFQALILTTLLAITGFSAANAADEGLFAEIHTGKGVITARLHYKLAPLTVMNFIGLAEGTTEWTDPGTGEKRQQPLYRELTFHSVKEFMIQTGDPSGSGRGGPGYIFDDELHPQLTHDKPGILSMANRGPNTNGSQFYITKVPARWLDRHSVFGEVVSGLDITNNIVQGDLLRKIKIVRKGEAAQAFNAKRAHRLAEQNLVALKEAARKTIPDATSPLDSSKAPSNDQPAVSPGNFEFLVIGHTGIKDFARLNRVFYYDHDGAIEVARKLVRLARADGVDFTTLIEKYTDMPDNRFRRGVKDTLYLPAGLKKIFHLKPGQISDPVDLSTGVYVFRRLPHS
;
A
#
# COMPACT_ATOMS: atom_id res chain seq x y z
N MET A 1 -64.36 -53.00 31.83
CA MET A 1 -63.80 -51.82 32.52
C MET A 1 -62.37 -52.16 32.90
N GLN A 2 -61.42 -51.27 32.58
CA GLN A 2 -60.06 -51.16 33.13
C GLN A 2 -59.13 -52.38 32.95
N SER A 3 -58.23 -52.36 31.96
CA SER A 3 -56.88 -51.75 32.00
C SER A 3 -55.87 -52.54 32.84
N SER A 4 -55.02 -53.33 32.18
CA SER A 4 -53.61 -53.47 32.54
C SER A 4 -52.82 -53.91 31.31
N LEU A 5 -52.09 -52.94 30.75
CA LEU A 5 -51.13 -53.14 29.67
C LEU A 5 -49.80 -53.60 30.29
N SER A 6 -49.38 -54.82 30.00
CA SER A 6 -48.03 -55.32 30.23
C SER A 6 -47.15 -55.02 29.01
N CYS A 7 -46.05 -54.34 29.26
CA CYS A 7 -45.04 -53.91 28.29
C CYS A 7 -44.25 -55.10 27.71
N PRO A 8 -43.94 -55.11 26.40
CA PRO A 8 -42.74 -55.76 25.89
C PRO A 8 -41.72 -54.72 25.38
N SER A 9 -40.50 -54.91 25.86
CA SER A 9 -39.26 -54.23 25.53
C SER A 9 -39.01 -54.09 24.02
N PHE A 10 -39.01 -52.86 23.51
CA PHE A 10 -38.44 -52.52 22.21
C PHE A 10 -36.93 -52.32 22.37
N GLN A 11 -36.14 -53.23 21.80
CA GLN A 11 -34.70 -53.05 21.64
C GLN A 11 -34.44 -51.89 20.68
N ALA A 12 -33.78 -50.84 21.18
CA ALA A 12 -33.32 -49.72 20.36
C ALA A 12 -32.13 -50.17 19.50
N LEU A 13 -32.36 -50.31 18.19
CA LEU A 13 -31.31 -50.48 17.20
C LEU A 13 -30.61 -49.12 17.00
N ILE A 14 -29.49 -48.92 17.69
CA ILE A 14 -28.65 -47.73 17.51
C ILE A 14 -27.95 -47.84 16.16
N LEU A 15 -28.50 -47.17 15.15
CA LEU A 15 -27.87 -46.95 13.86
C LEU A 15 -26.75 -45.92 14.03
N THR A 16 -25.53 -46.37 14.31
CA THR A 16 -24.34 -45.53 14.29
C THR A 16 -24.05 -45.13 12.84
N THR A 17 -24.53 -43.97 12.42
CA THR A 17 -24.02 -43.26 11.24
C THR A 17 -22.58 -42.86 11.52
N LEU A 18 -21.65 -43.60 10.92
CA LEU A 18 -20.24 -43.26 10.90
C LEU A 18 -20.09 -41.96 10.09
N LEU A 19 -20.04 -40.83 10.78
CA LEU A 19 -19.68 -39.55 10.18
C LEU A 19 -18.22 -39.66 9.76
N ALA A 20 -17.98 -39.92 8.47
CA ALA A 20 -16.67 -39.82 7.88
C ALA A 20 -16.22 -38.35 7.97
N ILE A 21 -15.53 -38.01 9.07
CA ILE A 21 -14.77 -36.77 9.17
C ILE A 21 -13.60 -36.95 8.20
N THR A 22 -13.80 -36.49 6.97
CA THR A 22 -12.68 -36.28 6.06
C THR A 22 -11.79 -35.22 6.68
N GLY A 23 -10.67 -35.67 7.24
CA GLY A 23 -9.59 -34.79 7.66
C GLY A 23 -9.11 -34.01 6.46
N PHE A 24 -9.57 -32.76 6.32
CA PHE A 24 -8.91 -31.79 5.45
C PHE A 24 -7.53 -31.56 6.07
N SER A 25 -6.53 -32.28 5.55
CA SER A 25 -5.13 -32.12 5.99
C SER A 25 -4.71 -30.66 5.80
N ALA A 26 -4.52 -29.96 6.92
CA ALA A 26 -3.95 -28.62 6.98
C ALA A 26 -2.55 -28.52 6.35
N ALA A 27 -1.90 -29.66 6.08
CA ALA A 27 -0.62 -29.77 5.39
C ALA A 27 -0.66 -29.32 3.92
N ASN A 28 -1.83 -29.32 3.25
CA ASN A 28 -1.92 -28.93 1.83
C ASN A 28 -2.11 -27.41 1.60
N ALA A 29 -2.57 -26.65 2.59
CA ALA A 29 -2.88 -25.23 2.42
C ALA A 29 -1.63 -24.34 2.28
N ALA A 30 -0.48 -24.77 2.81
CA ALA A 30 0.77 -24.02 2.76
C ALA A 30 1.41 -23.95 1.35
N ASP A 31 1.07 -24.91 0.49
CA ASP A 31 1.54 -25.00 -0.90
C ASP A 31 0.53 -24.43 -1.91
N GLU A 32 -0.65 -24.01 -1.45
CA GLU A 32 -1.62 -23.32 -2.29
C GLU A 32 -1.19 -21.88 -2.61
N GLY A 33 -1.64 -21.39 -3.76
CA GLY A 33 -1.38 -20.03 -4.18
C GLY A 33 -1.26 -19.89 -5.69
N LEU A 34 -0.95 -18.66 -6.08
CA LEU A 34 -0.68 -18.28 -7.45
C LEU A 34 0.82 -18.06 -7.59
N PHE A 35 1.45 -18.72 -8.55
CA PHE A 35 2.88 -18.65 -8.77
C PHE A 35 3.20 -18.30 -10.22
N ALA A 36 4.34 -17.64 -10.42
CA ALA A 36 4.94 -17.39 -11.71
C ALA A 36 6.28 -18.11 -11.79
N GLU A 37 6.41 -19.03 -12.73
CA GLU A 37 7.70 -19.55 -13.16
C GLU A 37 8.24 -18.63 -14.26
N ILE A 38 9.31 -17.91 -13.96
CA ILE A 38 10.01 -17.03 -14.89
C ILE A 38 11.18 -17.83 -15.46
N HIS A 39 11.03 -18.30 -16.70
CA HIS A 39 12.01 -19.12 -17.38
C HIS A 39 13.04 -18.20 -18.04
N THR A 40 14.32 -18.38 -17.72
CA THR A 40 15.44 -17.61 -18.28
C THR A 40 16.47 -18.54 -18.90
N GLY A 41 17.45 -17.99 -19.62
CA GLY A 41 18.62 -18.77 -20.06
C GLY A 41 19.48 -19.36 -18.93
N LYS A 42 19.32 -18.85 -17.70
CA LYS A 42 20.11 -19.26 -16.51
C LYS A 42 19.34 -20.15 -15.54
N GLY A 43 18.12 -20.55 -15.91
CA GLY A 43 17.24 -21.38 -15.08
C GLY A 43 15.89 -20.71 -14.81
N VAL A 44 15.13 -21.29 -13.89
CA VAL A 44 13.77 -20.87 -13.55
C VAL A 44 13.77 -20.14 -12.20
N ILE A 45 13.21 -18.93 -12.19
CA ILE A 45 12.90 -18.19 -10.95
C ILE A 45 11.42 -18.44 -10.66
N THR A 46 11.08 -18.95 -9.48
CA THR A 46 9.68 -19.12 -9.07
C THR A 46 9.31 -18.03 -8.09
N ALA A 47 8.29 -17.25 -8.43
CA ALA A 47 7.72 -16.25 -7.54
C ALA A 47 6.30 -16.62 -7.11
N ARG A 48 5.99 -16.42 -5.83
CA ARG A 48 4.61 -16.40 -5.32
C ARG A 48 4.02 -15.02 -5.59
N LEU A 49 2.77 -14.97 -6.06
CA LEU A 49 2.06 -13.75 -6.39
C LEU A 49 1.05 -13.41 -5.28
N HIS A 50 1.06 -12.17 -4.80
CA HIS A 50 0.22 -11.69 -3.70
C HIS A 50 -1.19 -11.27 -4.18
N TYR A 51 -1.87 -12.17 -4.90
CA TYR A 51 -3.16 -11.90 -5.58
C TYR A 51 -4.33 -11.51 -4.65
N LYS A 52 -4.18 -11.70 -3.33
CA LYS A 52 -5.14 -11.24 -2.32
C LYS A 52 -4.92 -9.79 -1.91
N LEU A 53 -3.67 -9.31 -1.95
CA LEU A 53 -3.27 -7.99 -1.45
C LEU A 53 -3.07 -6.98 -2.59
N ALA A 54 -2.55 -7.42 -3.73
CA ALA A 54 -2.43 -6.65 -4.97
C ALA A 54 -3.16 -7.34 -6.16
N PRO A 55 -4.47 -7.61 -6.04
CA PRO A 55 -5.24 -8.37 -7.04
C PRO A 55 -5.23 -7.77 -8.46
N LEU A 56 -5.33 -6.46 -8.63
CA LEU A 56 -5.39 -5.85 -9.97
C LEU A 56 -4.03 -5.94 -10.66
N THR A 57 -2.96 -5.68 -9.92
CA THR A 57 -1.58 -5.80 -10.39
C THR A 57 -1.28 -7.24 -10.81
N VAL A 58 -1.64 -8.20 -9.97
CA VAL A 58 -1.46 -9.63 -10.28
C VAL A 58 -2.31 -10.06 -11.47
N MET A 59 -3.57 -9.60 -11.58
CA MET A 59 -4.43 -9.93 -12.71
C MET A 59 -3.87 -9.39 -14.04
N ASN A 60 -3.36 -8.15 -14.05
CA ASN A 60 -2.68 -7.59 -15.22
C ASN A 60 -1.45 -8.43 -15.62
N PHE A 61 -0.61 -8.77 -14.66
CA PHE A 61 0.59 -9.58 -14.90
C PHE A 61 0.26 -10.97 -15.47
N ILE A 62 -0.73 -11.67 -14.90
CA ILE A 62 -1.22 -12.96 -15.44
C ILE A 62 -1.72 -12.79 -16.86
N GLY A 63 -2.56 -11.77 -17.11
CA GLY A 63 -3.19 -11.56 -18.39
C GLY A 63 -2.17 -11.33 -19.51
N LEU A 64 -1.12 -10.54 -19.22
CA LEU A 64 0.01 -10.33 -20.12
C LEU A 64 0.90 -11.58 -20.27
N ALA A 65 1.09 -12.37 -19.22
CA ALA A 65 1.87 -13.62 -19.27
C ALA A 65 1.17 -14.72 -20.10
N GLU A 66 -0.14 -14.83 -19.98
CA GLU A 66 -0.94 -15.84 -20.68
C GLU A 66 -1.43 -15.37 -22.05
N GLY A 67 -1.32 -14.07 -22.35
CA GLY A 67 -1.77 -13.48 -23.60
C GLY A 67 -3.28 -13.26 -23.68
N THR A 68 -3.98 -13.25 -22.54
CA THR A 68 -5.42 -12.99 -22.48
C THR A 68 -5.73 -11.50 -22.45
N THR A 69 -4.75 -10.66 -22.07
CA THR A 69 -4.84 -9.20 -22.14
C THR A 69 -4.24 -8.66 -23.44
N GLU A 70 -5.00 -7.84 -24.15
CA GLU A 70 -4.52 -7.10 -25.32
C GLU A 70 -3.45 -6.06 -24.91
N TRP A 71 -2.40 -5.93 -25.70
CA TRP A 71 -1.37 -4.91 -25.53
C TRP A 71 -0.96 -4.32 -26.88
N THR A 72 -0.48 -3.08 -26.88
CA THR A 72 0.03 -2.40 -28.08
C THR A 72 1.53 -2.58 -28.19
N ASP A 73 2.00 -3.05 -29.35
CA ASP A 73 3.41 -3.13 -29.69
C ASP A 73 4.00 -1.72 -29.77
N PRO A 74 4.98 -1.36 -28.93
CA PRO A 74 5.56 -0.01 -28.95
C PRO A 74 6.39 0.30 -30.20
N GLY A 75 6.82 -0.73 -30.96
CA GLY A 75 7.57 -0.55 -32.20
C GLY A 75 6.67 -0.39 -33.43
N THR A 76 5.58 -1.17 -33.53
CA THR A 76 4.67 -1.12 -34.69
C THR A 76 3.39 -0.32 -34.47
N GLY A 77 2.99 -0.09 -33.21
CA GLY A 77 1.70 0.50 -32.85
C GLY A 77 0.51 -0.46 -32.98
N GLU A 78 0.74 -1.72 -33.35
CA GLU A 78 -0.32 -2.71 -33.53
C GLU A 78 -0.79 -3.30 -32.19
N LYS A 79 -2.08 -3.60 -32.11
CA LYS A 79 -2.64 -4.37 -30.99
C LYS A 79 -2.31 -5.85 -31.15
N ARG A 80 -1.88 -6.48 -30.06
CA ARG A 80 -1.57 -7.91 -29.97
C ARG A 80 -2.34 -8.55 -28.82
N GLN A 81 -2.82 -9.78 -29.02
CA GLN A 81 -3.43 -10.61 -27.97
C GLN A 81 -2.68 -11.95 -27.89
N GLN A 82 -1.45 -11.88 -27.40
CA GLN A 82 -0.53 -13.00 -27.23
C GLN A 82 0.36 -12.75 -26.01
N PRO A 83 1.04 -13.76 -25.45
CA PRO A 83 1.95 -13.57 -24.32
C PRO A 83 2.96 -12.46 -24.57
N LEU A 84 2.93 -11.41 -23.74
CA LEU A 84 3.87 -10.28 -23.81
C LEU A 84 5.25 -10.70 -23.31
N TYR A 85 5.30 -11.47 -22.21
CA TYR A 85 6.54 -11.89 -21.56
C TYR A 85 7.17 -13.10 -22.25
N ARG A 86 7.54 -12.95 -23.53
CA ARG A 86 8.25 -13.96 -24.31
C ARG A 86 9.46 -13.34 -25.00
N GLU A 87 10.62 -13.99 -24.84
CA GLU A 87 11.89 -13.55 -25.43
C GLU A 87 12.23 -12.08 -25.16
N LEU A 88 11.96 -11.61 -23.94
CA LEU A 88 12.27 -10.23 -23.52
C LEU A 88 13.65 -10.14 -22.89
N THR A 89 14.32 -9.01 -23.06
CA THR A 89 15.58 -8.74 -22.39
C THR A 89 15.37 -8.31 -20.93
N PHE A 90 16.29 -8.68 -20.05
CA PHE A 90 16.53 -7.92 -18.82
C PHE A 90 17.30 -6.64 -19.18
N HIS A 91 16.54 -5.60 -19.55
CA HIS A 91 17.07 -4.37 -20.14
C HIS A 91 17.75 -3.44 -19.13
N SER A 92 17.48 -3.59 -17.83
CA SER A 92 18.18 -2.86 -16.78
C SER A 92 18.51 -3.78 -15.61
N VAL A 93 19.80 -3.92 -15.32
CA VAL A 93 20.28 -4.68 -14.16
C VAL A 93 21.18 -3.77 -13.34
N LYS A 94 20.91 -3.70 -12.04
CA LYS A 94 21.66 -2.90 -11.06
C LYS A 94 22.05 -3.79 -9.89
N GLU A 95 22.90 -3.26 -9.01
CA GLU A 95 23.31 -3.97 -7.79
C GLU A 95 22.11 -4.39 -6.92
N PHE A 96 21.04 -3.59 -6.90
CA PHE A 96 19.87 -3.83 -6.05
C PHE A 96 18.69 -4.51 -6.74
N MET A 97 18.67 -4.66 -8.07
CA MET A 97 17.52 -5.23 -8.80
C MET A 97 17.84 -5.70 -10.22
N ILE A 98 16.97 -6.57 -10.76
CA ILE A 98 16.89 -6.92 -12.19
C ILE A 98 15.52 -6.49 -12.74
N GLN A 99 15.48 -5.82 -13.89
CA GLN A 99 14.26 -5.28 -14.49
C GLN A 99 14.04 -5.81 -15.92
N THR A 100 12.78 -6.13 -16.23
CA THR A 100 12.34 -6.65 -17.54
C THR A 100 10.88 -6.23 -17.81
N GLY A 101 10.23 -6.85 -18.80
CA GLY A 101 8.83 -6.63 -19.14
C GLY A 101 8.58 -5.49 -20.14
N ASP A 102 9.63 -4.98 -20.78
CA ASP A 102 9.51 -4.04 -21.90
C ASP A 102 9.55 -4.80 -23.24
N PRO A 103 8.46 -4.86 -24.03
CA PRO A 103 8.46 -5.54 -25.33
C PRO A 103 9.38 -4.88 -26.36
N SER A 104 9.78 -3.63 -26.19
CA SER A 104 10.78 -2.96 -27.05
C SER A 104 12.23 -3.22 -26.63
N GLY A 105 12.48 -3.70 -25.40
CA GLY A 105 13.82 -3.81 -24.81
C GLY A 105 14.52 -2.47 -24.50
N SER A 106 13.91 -1.32 -24.80
CA SER A 106 14.53 0.01 -24.64
C SER A 106 14.55 0.53 -23.19
N GLY A 107 13.73 -0.08 -22.32
CA GLY A 107 13.40 0.39 -20.98
C GLY A 107 12.33 1.48 -20.93
N ARG A 108 11.82 1.95 -22.07
CA ARG A 108 10.81 3.01 -22.17
C ARG A 108 9.45 2.53 -22.67
N GLY A 109 9.36 1.32 -23.20
CA GLY A 109 8.13 0.76 -23.73
C GLY A 109 7.19 0.23 -22.64
N GLY A 110 6.12 -0.43 -23.09
CA GLY A 110 5.08 -0.95 -22.23
C GLY A 110 3.95 -1.58 -23.06
N PRO A 111 2.80 -1.86 -22.44
CA PRO A 111 1.72 -2.60 -23.09
C PRO A 111 0.73 -1.68 -23.84
N GLY A 112 1.06 -0.39 -24.02
CA GLY A 112 0.16 0.60 -24.64
C GLY A 112 -0.86 1.23 -23.70
N TYR A 113 -0.91 0.82 -22.44
CA TYR A 113 -1.78 1.38 -21.41
C TYR A 113 -1.04 1.52 -20.07
N ILE A 114 -1.67 2.24 -19.14
CA ILE A 114 -1.23 2.36 -17.75
C ILE A 114 -2.37 2.03 -16.78
N PHE A 115 -2.02 1.66 -15.55
CA PHE A 115 -2.97 1.48 -14.45
C PHE A 115 -2.39 1.98 -13.12
N ASP A 116 -3.31 2.15 -12.15
CA ASP A 116 -3.03 2.72 -10.83
C ASP A 116 -2.08 1.86 -9.98
N ASP A 117 -1.45 2.48 -8.99
CA ASP A 117 -0.68 1.76 -7.98
C ASP A 117 -1.59 1.03 -7.00
N GLU A 118 -1.14 -0.14 -6.53
CA GLU A 118 -1.86 -0.99 -5.59
C GLU A 118 -0.95 -1.27 -4.38
N LEU A 119 -0.73 -0.23 -3.57
CA LEU A 119 0.13 -0.31 -2.40
C LEU A 119 -0.60 -0.95 -1.21
N HIS A 120 0.13 -1.78 -0.46
CA HIS A 120 -0.39 -2.41 0.74
C HIS A 120 0.66 -2.38 1.86
N PRO A 121 0.33 -2.01 3.12
CA PRO A 121 1.31 -1.87 4.20
C PRO A 121 2.11 -3.14 4.52
N GLN A 122 1.56 -4.32 4.20
CA GLN A 122 2.22 -5.61 4.38
C GLN A 122 3.18 -5.98 3.23
N LEU A 123 3.18 -5.22 2.13
CA LEU A 123 3.97 -5.50 0.94
C LEU A 123 5.06 -4.43 0.79
N THR A 124 6.29 -4.76 1.20
CA THR A 124 7.41 -3.81 1.24
C THR A 124 8.68 -4.44 0.68
N HIS A 125 9.67 -3.61 0.35
CA HIS A 125 10.97 -4.03 -0.16
C HIS A 125 11.96 -4.27 0.99
N ASP A 126 11.57 -5.08 1.97
CA ASP A 126 12.34 -5.34 3.19
C ASP A 126 13.38 -6.46 3.05
N LYS A 127 13.35 -7.21 1.95
CA LYS A 127 14.25 -8.33 1.66
C LYS A 127 14.59 -8.46 0.16
N PRO A 128 15.59 -9.28 -0.22
CA PRO A 128 15.79 -9.73 -1.59
C PRO A 128 14.59 -10.51 -2.15
N GLY A 129 14.47 -10.55 -3.47
CA GLY A 129 13.48 -11.36 -4.17
C GLY A 129 12.09 -10.73 -4.26
N ILE A 130 11.91 -9.45 -3.97
CA ILE A 130 10.60 -8.79 -4.06
C ILE A 130 10.29 -8.45 -5.52
N LEU A 131 9.14 -8.90 -6.02
CA LEU A 131 8.61 -8.56 -7.34
C LEU A 131 7.73 -7.31 -7.22
N SER A 132 8.06 -6.27 -7.99
CA SER A 132 7.31 -5.02 -8.00
C SER A 132 7.24 -4.41 -9.38
N MET A 133 6.17 -3.68 -9.66
CA MET A 133 6.00 -2.95 -10.92
C MET A 133 7.03 -1.83 -11.03
N ALA A 134 7.59 -1.65 -12.23
CA ALA A 134 8.31 -0.44 -12.59
C ALA A 134 7.31 0.59 -13.11
N ASN A 135 7.45 1.84 -12.67
CA ASN A 135 6.58 2.94 -13.10
C ASN A 135 7.39 4.21 -13.40
N ARG A 136 6.75 5.20 -14.02
CA ARG A 136 7.33 6.52 -14.36
C ARG A 136 6.84 7.62 -13.40
N GLY A 137 6.47 7.22 -12.20
CA GLY A 137 5.71 8.03 -11.26
C GLY A 137 4.41 7.35 -10.85
N PRO A 138 3.68 7.95 -9.91
CA PRO A 138 2.48 7.33 -9.35
C PRO A 138 1.43 7.02 -10.40
N ASN A 139 0.75 5.89 -10.25
CA ASN A 139 -0.34 5.43 -11.11
C ASN A 139 0.05 5.29 -12.59
N THR A 140 1.29 4.85 -12.85
CA THR A 140 1.79 4.62 -14.22
C THR A 140 2.35 3.21 -14.42
N ASN A 141 1.77 2.22 -13.72
CA ASN A 141 2.13 0.82 -13.91
C ASN A 141 1.76 0.36 -15.32
N GLY A 142 2.52 -0.58 -15.87
CA GLY A 142 2.28 -1.15 -17.20
C GLY A 142 2.65 -2.63 -17.24
N SER A 143 3.60 -2.99 -18.09
CA SER A 143 4.10 -4.37 -18.20
C SER A 143 5.46 -4.57 -17.54
N GLN A 144 6.23 -3.50 -17.34
CA GLN A 144 7.57 -3.59 -16.78
C GLN A 144 7.53 -3.88 -15.28
N PHE A 145 8.39 -4.80 -14.84
CA PHE A 145 8.54 -5.15 -13.43
C PHE A 145 10.02 -5.43 -13.13
N TYR A 146 10.37 -5.42 -11.85
CA TYR A 146 11.69 -5.78 -11.37
C TYR A 146 11.63 -6.77 -10.21
N ILE A 147 12.76 -7.43 -9.97
CA ILE A 147 13.00 -8.30 -8.82
C ILE A 147 14.17 -7.72 -8.03
N THR A 148 14.01 -7.50 -6.72
CA THR A 148 15.11 -7.00 -5.88
C THR A 148 16.18 -8.06 -5.62
N LYS A 149 17.43 -7.62 -5.51
CA LYS A 149 18.59 -8.43 -5.10
C LYS A 149 18.96 -8.19 -3.62
N VAL A 150 18.52 -7.06 -3.07
CA VAL A 150 18.78 -6.60 -1.69
C VAL A 150 17.53 -5.90 -1.13
N PRO A 151 17.41 -5.71 0.20
CA PRO A 151 16.41 -4.82 0.78
C PRO A 151 16.50 -3.41 0.19
N ALA A 152 15.37 -2.85 -0.22
CA ALA A 152 15.31 -1.60 -0.97
C ALA A 152 14.09 -0.72 -0.59
N ARG A 153 13.87 -0.48 0.70
CA ARG A 153 12.67 0.22 1.23
C ARG A 153 12.39 1.61 0.64
N TRP A 154 13.37 2.26 0.03
CA TRP A 154 13.16 3.52 -0.72
C TRP A 154 12.23 3.34 -1.95
N LEU A 155 11.98 2.08 -2.35
CA LEU A 155 11.08 1.66 -3.41
C LEU A 155 9.67 1.29 -2.92
N ASP A 156 9.36 1.40 -1.62
CA ASP A 156 8.02 1.10 -1.03
C ASP A 156 6.87 1.95 -1.61
N ARG A 157 7.20 2.86 -2.55
CA ARG A 157 6.26 3.61 -3.38
C ARG A 157 5.75 2.87 -4.63
N HIS A 158 6.27 1.67 -4.93
CA HIS A 158 5.89 0.86 -6.08
C HIS A 158 5.04 -0.35 -5.68
N SER A 159 4.14 -0.77 -6.58
CA SER A 159 3.22 -1.89 -6.36
C SER A 159 3.97 -3.23 -6.31
N VAL A 160 4.27 -3.68 -5.10
CA VAL A 160 4.75 -5.04 -4.83
C VAL A 160 3.61 -6.02 -5.08
N PHE A 161 3.85 -7.04 -5.91
CA PHE A 161 2.81 -7.99 -6.29
C PHE A 161 3.27 -9.46 -6.18
N GLY A 162 4.50 -9.70 -5.77
CA GLY A 162 4.99 -11.05 -5.50
C GLY A 162 6.35 -11.08 -4.79
N GLU A 163 6.81 -12.29 -4.52
CA GLU A 163 8.11 -12.56 -3.94
C GLU A 163 8.69 -13.86 -4.51
N VAL A 164 10.01 -13.90 -4.73
CA VAL A 164 10.75 -15.09 -5.15
C VAL A 164 10.74 -16.10 -4.00
N VAL A 165 10.27 -17.31 -4.29
CA VAL A 165 10.26 -18.45 -3.37
C VAL A 165 11.28 -19.53 -3.77
N SER A 166 11.81 -19.47 -4.99
CA SER A 166 12.90 -20.33 -5.47
C SER A 166 13.66 -19.65 -6.62
N GLY A 167 14.97 -19.88 -6.73
CA GLY A 167 15.82 -19.28 -7.78
C GLY A 167 16.33 -17.87 -7.47
N LEU A 168 16.56 -17.53 -6.20
CA LEU A 168 17.17 -16.24 -5.83
C LEU A 168 18.64 -16.16 -6.28
N ASP A 169 19.37 -17.28 -6.27
CA ASP A 169 20.70 -17.41 -6.86
C ASP A 169 20.69 -17.13 -8.37
N ILE A 170 19.69 -17.66 -9.08
CA ILE A 170 19.48 -17.38 -10.51
C ILE A 170 19.20 -15.89 -10.71
N THR A 171 18.30 -15.31 -9.91
CA THR A 171 17.99 -13.87 -9.90
C THR A 171 19.28 -13.05 -9.71
N ASN A 172 20.16 -13.50 -8.81
CA ASN A 172 21.42 -12.83 -8.52
C ASN A 172 22.44 -12.90 -9.67
N ASN A 173 22.38 -13.97 -10.45
CA ASN A 173 23.27 -14.23 -11.58
C ASN A 173 22.80 -13.62 -12.91
N ILE A 174 21.57 -13.09 -12.99
CA ILE A 174 21.10 -12.37 -14.17
C ILE A 174 21.96 -11.11 -14.38
N VAL A 175 22.39 -10.89 -15.62
CA VAL A 175 23.12 -9.70 -16.07
C VAL A 175 22.34 -9.00 -17.18
N GLN A 176 22.66 -7.73 -17.44
CA GLN A 176 21.97 -6.95 -18.46
C GLN A 176 22.09 -7.61 -19.84
N GLY A 177 20.97 -7.71 -20.55
CA GLY A 177 20.89 -8.37 -21.86
C GLY A 177 20.57 -9.86 -21.82
N ASP A 178 20.58 -10.51 -20.65
CA ASP A 178 20.02 -11.86 -20.51
C ASP A 178 18.56 -11.88 -20.96
N LEU A 179 18.08 -13.06 -21.37
CA LEU A 179 16.72 -13.24 -21.88
C LEU A 179 15.81 -13.90 -20.86
N LEU A 180 14.68 -13.24 -20.61
CA LEU A 180 13.44 -13.85 -20.16
C LEU A 180 12.83 -14.61 -21.35
N ARG A 181 12.77 -15.93 -21.26
CA ARG A 181 12.25 -16.80 -22.33
C ARG A 181 10.73 -16.82 -22.34
N LYS A 182 10.14 -17.08 -21.18
CA LYS A 182 8.69 -17.09 -20.97
C LYS A 182 8.34 -16.97 -19.49
N ILE A 183 7.10 -16.58 -19.21
CA ILE A 183 6.49 -16.72 -17.88
C ILE A 183 5.37 -17.76 -17.97
N LYS A 184 5.35 -18.71 -17.03
CA LYS A 184 4.27 -19.69 -16.87
C LYS A 184 3.58 -19.45 -15.53
N ILE A 185 2.26 -19.29 -15.56
CA ILE A 185 1.44 -19.15 -14.36
C ILE A 185 1.05 -20.54 -13.85
N VAL A 186 1.26 -20.78 -12.56
CA VAL A 186 0.89 -22.01 -11.86
C VAL A 186 -0.13 -21.67 -10.78
N ARG A 187 -1.29 -22.33 -10.84
CA ARG A 187 -2.41 -22.11 -9.90
C ARG A 187 -2.59 -23.36 -9.04
N LYS A 188 -2.37 -23.24 -7.73
CA LYS A 188 -2.51 -24.34 -6.77
C LYS A 188 -3.62 -24.00 -5.77
N GLY A 189 -4.56 -24.91 -5.58
CA GLY A 189 -5.72 -24.71 -4.71
C GLY A 189 -6.91 -24.02 -5.40
N GLU A 190 -8.09 -24.24 -4.85
CA GLU A 190 -9.37 -23.78 -5.41
C GLU A 190 -9.40 -22.25 -5.56
N ALA A 191 -8.94 -21.52 -4.53
CA ALA A 191 -8.97 -20.06 -4.54
C ALA A 191 -8.09 -19.44 -5.63
N ALA A 192 -6.94 -20.04 -5.95
CA ALA A 192 -6.05 -19.58 -7.01
C ALA A 192 -6.59 -19.94 -8.40
N GLN A 193 -7.19 -21.12 -8.55
CA GLN A 193 -7.83 -21.55 -9.80
C GLN A 193 -9.04 -20.67 -10.14
N ALA A 194 -9.81 -20.28 -9.13
CA ALA A 194 -10.97 -19.39 -9.29
C ALA A 194 -10.60 -17.89 -9.39
N PHE A 195 -9.32 -17.53 -9.38
CA PHE A 195 -8.89 -16.14 -9.51
C PHE A 195 -9.03 -15.65 -10.96
N ASN A 196 -9.80 -14.58 -11.13
CA ASN A 196 -10.10 -13.94 -12.42
C ASN A 196 -10.36 -12.44 -12.22
N ALA A 197 -10.58 -11.69 -13.30
CA ALA A 197 -10.79 -10.25 -13.25
C ALA A 197 -11.91 -9.82 -12.29
N LYS A 198 -13.06 -10.51 -12.29
CA LYS A 198 -14.17 -10.20 -11.38
C LYS A 198 -13.78 -10.37 -9.92
N ARG A 199 -13.04 -11.43 -9.59
CA ARG A 199 -12.55 -11.67 -8.23
C ARG A 199 -11.46 -10.67 -7.84
N ALA A 200 -10.61 -10.28 -8.80
CA ALA A 200 -9.57 -9.28 -8.60
C ALA A 200 -10.18 -7.91 -8.22
N HIS A 201 -11.16 -7.42 -8.98
CA HIS A 201 -11.86 -6.18 -8.67
C HIS A 201 -12.54 -6.22 -7.30
N ARG A 202 -13.25 -7.30 -6.97
CA ARG A 202 -13.88 -7.46 -5.65
C ARG A 202 -12.85 -7.40 -4.52
N LEU A 203 -11.72 -8.09 -4.67
CA LEU A 203 -10.66 -8.09 -3.65
C LEU A 203 -10.03 -6.70 -3.53
N ALA A 204 -9.82 -5.98 -4.63
CA ALA A 204 -9.30 -4.62 -4.62
C ALA A 204 -10.22 -3.66 -3.86
N GLU A 205 -11.53 -3.74 -4.11
CA GLU A 205 -12.55 -2.97 -3.39
C GLU A 205 -12.54 -3.29 -1.89
N GLN A 206 -12.50 -4.58 -1.53
CA GLN A 206 -12.44 -5.02 -0.14
C GLN A 206 -11.16 -4.54 0.56
N ASN A 207 -10.01 -4.64 -0.10
CA ASN A 207 -8.73 -4.15 0.41
C ASN A 207 -8.79 -2.63 0.61
N LEU A 208 -9.34 -1.88 -0.34
CA LEU A 208 -9.46 -0.43 -0.22
C LEU A 208 -10.35 -0.04 0.97
N VAL A 209 -11.48 -0.73 1.18
CA VAL A 209 -12.33 -0.51 2.36
C VAL A 209 -11.56 -0.81 3.64
N ALA A 210 -10.88 -1.95 3.73
CA ALA A 210 -10.11 -2.33 4.90
C ALA A 210 -8.96 -1.33 5.20
N LEU A 211 -8.25 -0.87 4.16
CA LEU A 211 -7.19 0.13 4.29
C LEU A 211 -7.73 1.49 4.72
N LYS A 212 -8.91 1.90 4.22
CA LYS A 212 -9.58 3.13 4.68
C LYS A 212 -9.93 3.02 6.15
N GLU A 213 -10.61 1.96 6.56
CA GLU A 213 -10.97 1.75 7.97
C GLU A 213 -9.73 1.69 8.87
N ALA A 214 -8.65 1.05 8.44
CA ALA A 214 -7.38 1.03 9.17
C ALA A 214 -6.72 2.42 9.30
N ALA A 215 -6.98 3.33 8.34
CA ALA A 215 -6.49 4.72 8.38
C ALA A 215 -7.35 5.64 9.27
N ARG A 216 -8.49 5.15 9.79
CA ARG A 216 -9.36 5.90 10.70
C ARG A 216 -8.65 6.13 12.03
N LYS A 217 -8.65 7.38 12.49
CA LYS A 217 -8.04 7.79 13.76
C LYS A 217 -9.09 7.87 14.84
N THR A 218 -8.84 7.17 15.96
CA THR A 218 -9.60 7.32 17.20
C THR A 218 -8.91 8.35 18.08
N ILE A 219 -9.48 9.56 18.12
CA ILE A 219 -8.98 10.66 18.94
C ILE A 219 -9.74 10.65 20.27
N PRO A 220 -9.05 10.52 21.42
CA PRO A 220 -9.71 10.62 22.71
C PRO A 220 -10.19 12.05 22.97
N ASP A 221 -11.23 12.19 23.78
CA ASP A 221 -11.66 13.50 24.26
C ASP A 221 -10.58 14.12 25.17
N ALA A 222 -10.41 15.43 25.07
CA ALA A 222 -9.55 16.18 25.98
C ALA A 222 -10.24 16.29 27.36
N THR A 223 -9.87 15.42 28.29
CA THR A 223 -10.43 15.42 29.66
C THR A 223 -9.71 16.38 30.61
N SER A 224 -8.46 16.71 30.32
CA SER A 224 -7.69 17.69 31.09
C SER A 224 -8.08 19.13 30.70
N PRO A 225 -7.99 20.10 31.63
CA PRO A 225 -8.16 21.52 31.30
C PRO A 225 -7.22 21.97 30.18
N LEU A 226 -7.63 22.99 29.44
CA LEU A 226 -6.78 23.61 28.44
C LEU A 226 -5.67 24.41 29.12
N ASP A 227 -4.44 24.18 28.69
CA ASP A 227 -3.30 25.03 29.00
C ASP A 227 -3.32 26.24 28.07
N SER A 228 -3.75 27.39 28.62
CA SER A 228 -3.85 28.64 27.87
C SER A 228 -2.50 29.12 27.32
N SER A 229 -1.37 28.68 27.89
CA SER A 229 -0.03 29.04 27.39
C SER A 229 0.27 28.40 26.03
N LYS A 230 -0.36 27.26 25.72
CA LYS A 230 -0.24 26.56 24.44
C LYS A 230 -1.12 27.18 23.34
N ALA A 231 -2.06 28.06 23.69
CA ALA A 231 -2.94 28.71 22.72
C ALA A 231 -2.37 30.07 22.27
N PRO A 232 -2.47 30.41 20.96
CA PRO A 232 -2.20 31.74 20.47
C PRO A 232 -3.25 32.74 20.95
N SER A 233 -2.84 33.98 21.22
CA SER A 233 -3.79 35.10 21.38
C SER A 233 -4.15 35.69 20.00
N ASN A 234 -5.37 36.18 19.83
CA ASN A 234 -5.87 36.68 18.53
C ASN A 234 -5.00 37.80 17.92
N ASP A 235 -4.44 38.68 18.76
CA ASP A 235 -3.74 39.89 18.32
C ASP A 235 -2.22 39.82 18.55
N GLN A 236 -1.66 38.63 18.74
CA GLN A 236 -0.21 38.48 18.93
C GLN A 236 0.55 38.85 17.64
N PRO A 237 1.67 39.59 17.70
CA PRO A 237 2.42 39.99 16.51
C PRO A 237 3.13 38.80 15.84
N ALA A 238 3.42 38.91 14.55
CA ALA A 238 4.20 37.91 13.84
C ALA A 238 5.67 37.90 14.31
N VAL A 239 6.26 36.71 14.43
CA VAL A 239 7.63 36.47 14.87
C VAL A 239 8.29 35.52 13.86
N SER A 240 9.26 35.99 13.08
CA SER A 240 9.94 35.23 12.01
C SER A 240 11.45 35.48 12.04
N PRO A 241 12.32 34.50 11.74
CA PRO A 241 12.05 33.10 11.35
C PRO A 241 11.70 32.18 12.53
N GLY A 242 11.31 30.93 12.24
CA GLY A 242 11.02 29.93 13.28
C GLY A 242 11.25 28.49 12.85
N ASN A 243 11.43 27.63 13.85
CA ASN A 243 11.41 26.17 13.71
C ASN A 243 10.06 25.64 14.16
N PHE A 244 9.52 24.68 13.44
CA PHE A 244 8.20 24.11 13.70
C PHE A 244 8.22 22.60 13.62
N GLU A 245 7.49 21.97 14.53
CA GLU A 245 6.99 20.62 14.34
C GLU A 245 5.54 20.67 13.91
N PHE A 246 5.09 19.63 13.21
CA PHE A 246 3.72 19.56 12.76
C PHE A 246 3.20 18.13 12.71
N LEU A 247 1.89 18.03 12.93
CA LEU A 247 1.11 16.87 12.54
C LEU A 247 0.27 17.25 11.31
N VAL A 248 0.01 16.30 10.44
CA VAL A 248 -0.89 16.48 9.30
C VAL A 248 -1.93 15.39 9.27
N ILE A 249 -3.17 15.78 8.98
CA ILE A 249 -4.29 14.90 8.67
C ILE A 249 -4.56 15.02 7.17
N GLY A 250 -4.30 13.92 6.46
CA GLY A 250 -4.59 13.81 5.04
C GLY A 250 -6.07 13.51 4.81
N HIS A 251 -6.56 13.92 3.65
CA HIS A 251 -7.93 13.66 3.22
C HIS A 251 -7.98 13.25 1.75
N THR A 252 -9.11 12.66 1.37
CA THR A 252 -9.42 12.35 -0.02
C THR A 252 -9.50 13.63 -0.87
N GLY A 253 -9.14 13.52 -2.16
CA GLY A 253 -9.16 14.65 -3.10
C GLY A 253 -7.88 15.51 -3.16
N ILE A 254 -6.89 15.25 -2.29
CA ILE A 254 -5.58 15.92 -2.37
C ILE A 254 -4.80 15.43 -3.61
N LYS A 255 -4.62 16.29 -4.62
CA LYS A 255 -3.91 15.96 -5.86
C LYS A 255 -2.41 15.82 -5.68
N ASP A 256 -1.79 16.64 -4.83
CA ASP A 256 -0.34 16.61 -4.58
C ASP A 256 0.12 15.31 -3.88
N PHE A 257 -0.82 14.61 -3.24
CA PHE A 257 -0.61 13.33 -2.56
C PHE A 257 -0.75 12.10 -3.46
N ALA A 258 -1.07 12.27 -4.74
CA ALA A 258 -0.92 11.18 -5.71
C ALA A 258 0.50 10.58 -5.63
N ARG A 259 1.52 11.37 -5.25
CA ARG A 259 2.89 10.91 -5.00
C ARG A 259 3.10 10.06 -3.76
N LEU A 260 2.14 10.05 -2.84
CA LEU A 260 2.27 9.39 -1.55
C LEU A 260 1.53 8.06 -1.51
N ASN A 261 0.68 7.76 -2.51
CA ASN A 261 -0.05 6.49 -2.65
C ASN A 261 -0.64 5.99 -1.31
N ARG A 262 -1.17 6.95 -0.53
CA ARG A 262 -1.73 6.71 0.79
C ARG A 262 -3.25 6.66 0.70
N VAL A 263 -3.83 5.72 1.44
CA VAL A 263 -5.27 5.64 1.61
C VAL A 263 -5.69 6.55 2.77
N PHE A 264 -6.56 7.52 2.48
CA PHE A 264 -7.12 8.42 3.48
C PHE A 264 -8.55 8.02 3.83
N TYR A 265 -8.87 8.07 5.12
CA TYR A 265 -10.22 7.82 5.63
C TYR A 265 -11.12 9.05 5.48
N TYR A 266 -10.60 10.23 5.80
CA TYR A 266 -11.40 11.46 5.88
C TYR A 266 -11.58 12.13 4.51
N ASP A 267 -12.73 12.78 4.31
CA ASP A 267 -12.86 13.89 3.38
C ASP A 267 -12.26 15.17 3.98
N HIS A 268 -12.32 16.27 3.23
CA HIS A 268 -11.72 17.54 3.65
C HIS A 268 -12.31 18.05 4.97
N ASP A 269 -13.64 18.09 5.08
CA ASP A 269 -14.33 18.55 6.30
C ASP A 269 -14.06 17.64 7.51
N GLY A 270 -14.06 16.32 7.31
CA GLY A 270 -13.72 15.35 8.34
C GLY A 270 -12.28 15.51 8.83
N ALA A 271 -11.33 15.77 7.94
CA ALA A 271 -9.94 16.04 8.33
C ALA A 271 -9.81 17.33 9.14
N ILE A 272 -10.57 18.37 8.80
CA ILE A 272 -10.64 19.59 9.61
C ILE A 272 -11.21 19.30 11.00
N GLU A 273 -12.29 18.51 11.11
CA GLU A 273 -12.87 18.14 12.41
C GLU A 273 -11.87 17.38 13.29
N VAL A 274 -11.18 16.40 12.72
CA VAL A 274 -10.13 15.63 13.40
C VAL A 274 -8.98 16.53 13.83
N ALA A 275 -8.53 17.42 12.96
CA ALA A 275 -7.49 18.39 13.30
C ALA A 275 -7.93 19.30 14.46
N ARG A 276 -9.19 19.76 14.50
CA ARG A 276 -9.72 20.54 15.65
C ARG A 276 -9.71 19.73 16.95
N LYS A 277 -10.07 18.45 16.92
CA LYS A 277 -10.00 17.56 18.10
C LYS A 277 -8.55 17.41 18.57
N LEU A 278 -7.62 17.21 17.64
CA LEU A 278 -6.19 17.12 17.94
C LEU A 278 -5.60 18.43 18.48
N VAL A 279 -6.05 19.59 17.99
CA VAL A 279 -5.67 20.90 18.57
C VAL A 279 -6.14 21.02 20.03
N ARG A 280 -7.39 20.64 20.32
CA ARG A 280 -7.90 20.64 21.71
C ARG A 280 -7.07 19.72 22.60
N LEU A 281 -6.77 18.51 22.14
CA LEU A 281 -5.97 17.56 22.88
C LEU A 281 -4.53 18.06 23.08
N ALA A 282 -3.91 18.60 22.04
CA ALA A 282 -2.55 19.14 22.08
C ALA A 282 -2.42 20.32 23.05
N ARG A 283 -3.45 21.15 23.16
CA ARG A 283 -3.52 22.28 24.09
C ARG A 283 -3.95 21.87 25.50
N ALA A 284 -4.31 20.61 25.74
CA ALA A 284 -4.65 20.14 27.08
C ALA A 284 -3.40 20.05 27.96
N ASP A 285 -3.59 20.23 29.26
CA ASP A 285 -2.51 20.13 30.25
C ASP A 285 -1.90 18.71 30.26
N GLY A 286 -0.58 18.64 30.42
CA GLY A 286 0.18 17.38 30.44
C GLY A 286 0.31 16.65 29.08
N VAL A 287 -0.31 17.13 28.01
CA VAL A 287 -0.20 16.50 26.68
C VAL A 287 1.05 16.98 25.94
N ASP A 288 1.89 16.02 25.52
CA ASP A 288 3.01 16.26 24.61
C ASP A 288 2.58 16.14 23.14
N PHE A 289 2.87 17.18 22.38
CA PHE A 289 2.57 17.27 20.95
C PHE A 289 3.36 16.25 20.11
N THR A 290 4.59 15.92 20.50
CA THR A 290 5.42 14.96 19.75
C THR A 290 4.77 13.58 19.76
N THR A 291 4.24 13.16 20.91
CA THR A 291 3.46 11.92 21.04
C THR A 291 2.22 11.90 20.12
N LEU A 292 1.54 13.04 19.95
CA LEU A 292 0.40 13.14 19.03
C LEU A 292 0.82 13.04 17.56
N ILE A 293 1.96 13.63 17.19
CA ILE A 293 2.54 13.48 15.85
C ILE A 293 2.78 12.01 15.56
N GLU A 294 3.51 11.30 16.43
CA GLU A 294 3.86 9.89 16.25
C GLU A 294 2.63 8.99 16.07
N LYS A 295 1.56 9.29 16.80
CA LYS A 295 0.35 8.46 16.79
C LYS A 295 -0.61 8.79 15.65
N TYR A 296 -0.73 10.06 15.27
CA TYR A 296 -1.84 10.53 14.44
C TYR A 296 -1.42 11.21 13.14
N THR A 297 -0.15 11.46 12.89
CA THR A 297 0.24 12.10 11.64
C THR A 297 0.16 11.14 10.45
N ASP A 298 -0.33 11.64 9.32
CA ASP A 298 -0.29 10.92 8.04
C ASP A 298 1.05 11.07 7.29
N MET A 299 2.02 11.80 7.86
CA MET A 299 3.37 12.01 7.33
C MET A 299 4.46 11.82 8.41
N PRO A 300 4.70 10.58 8.87
CA PRO A 300 5.65 10.33 9.97
C PRO A 300 7.09 10.74 9.64
N ASP A 301 7.48 10.68 8.36
CA ASP A 301 8.83 11.01 7.88
C ASP A 301 9.07 12.53 7.73
N ASN A 302 8.00 13.31 7.57
CA ASN A 302 8.06 14.74 7.36
C ASN A 302 7.27 15.42 8.48
N ARG A 303 7.86 15.54 9.68
CA ARG A 303 7.21 16.13 10.86
C ARG A 303 7.83 17.44 11.34
N PHE A 304 8.85 17.93 10.65
CA PHE A 304 9.67 19.07 11.09
C PHE A 304 9.95 20.06 9.95
N ARG A 305 9.94 21.37 10.25
CA ARG A 305 10.43 22.44 9.36
C ARG A 305 11.42 23.35 10.09
N ARG A 306 12.63 23.50 9.52
CA ARG A 306 13.71 24.36 10.06
C ARG A 306 13.79 25.69 9.32
N GLY A 307 14.07 26.76 10.05
CA GLY A 307 14.42 28.07 9.50
C GLY A 307 13.36 28.67 8.59
N VAL A 308 12.08 28.40 8.85
CA VAL A 308 10.98 28.92 8.04
C VAL A 308 10.94 30.44 8.23
N LYS A 309 11.11 31.19 7.14
CA LYS A 309 11.02 32.66 7.08
C LYS A 309 9.65 33.05 6.57
N ASP A 310 9.14 34.21 6.97
CA ASP A 310 7.95 34.80 6.38
C ASP A 310 8.33 35.43 5.03
N THR A 311 7.76 34.92 3.94
CA THR A 311 8.05 35.37 2.57
C THR A 311 6.75 35.59 1.81
N LEU A 312 6.81 36.43 0.77
CA LEU A 312 5.64 36.74 -0.06
C LEU A 312 5.01 35.48 -0.68
N TYR A 313 5.83 34.46 -0.96
CA TYR A 313 5.44 33.21 -1.64
C TYR A 313 4.83 32.14 -0.73
N LEU A 314 4.80 32.34 0.59
CA LEU A 314 4.16 31.36 1.47
C LEU A 314 2.64 31.39 1.29
N PRO A 315 1.99 30.21 1.26
CA PRO A 315 0.54 30.12 1.27
C PRO A 315 -0.04 30.94 2.43
N ALA A 316 -1.13 31.66 2.18
CA ALA A 316 -1.73 32.56 3.18
C ALA A 316 -2.05 31.85 4.51
N GLY A 317 -2.51 30.59 4.45
CA GLY A 317 -2.73 29.76 5.64
C GLY A 317 -1.47 29.57 6.48
N LEU A 318 -0.30 29.41 5.83
CA LEU A 318 0.98 29.18 6.49
C LEU A 318 1.59 30.48 7.06
N LYS A 319 1.10 31.66 6.70
CA LYS A 319 1.57 32.90 7.35
C LYS A 319 1.10 32.99 8.80
N LYS A 320 -0.04 32.37 9.13
CA LYS A 320 -0.62 32.38 10.49
C LYS A 320 0.30 31.76 11.54
N ILE A 321 1.16 30.81 11.17
CA ILE A 321 2.05 30.14 12.15
C ILE A 321 3.17 31.04 12.66
N PHE A 322 3.49 32.14 11.97
CA PHE A 322 4.49 33.10 12.46
C PHE A 322 4.03 33.86 13.69
N HIS A 323 2.73 33.92 13.95
CA HIS A 323 2.20 34.54 15.16
C HIS A 323 2.46 33.69 16.42
N LEU A 324 2.75 32.40 16.28
CA LEU A 324 3.00 31.52 17.42
C LEU A 324 4.26 31.96 18.20
N LYS A 325 4.19 31.92 19.53
CA LYS A 325 5.34 31.93 20.44
C LYS A 325 5.86 30.50 20.65
N PRO A 326 7.12 30.32 21.09
CA PRO A 326 7.63 28.98 21.43
C PRO A 326 6.69 28.22 22.36
N GLY A 327 6.42 26.95 22.05
CA GLY A 327 5.49 26.09 22.78
C GLY A 327 4.03 26.18 22.34
N GLN A 328 3.63 27.26 21.65
CA GLN A 328 2.24 27.41 21.19
C GLN A 328 1.92 26.50 20.00
N ILE A 329 0.66 26.09 19.95
CA ILE A 329 0.06 25.21 18.95
C ILE A 329 -0.92 26.00 18.09
N SER A 330 -0.82 25.90 16.76
CA SER A 330 -1.72 26.58 15.83
C SER A 330 -3.15 26.04 15.91
N ASP A 331 -4.11 26.84 15.45
CA ASP A 331 -5.36 26.28 14.94
C ASP A 331 -5.09 25.44 13.68
N PRO A 332 -6.05 24.64 13.19
CA PRO A 332 -5.85 23.90 11.95
C PRO A 332 -5.49 24.83 10.79
N VAL A 333 -4.42 24.51 10.09
CA VAL A 333 -3.93 25.22 8.91
C VAL A 333 -4.23 24.36 7.69
N ASP A 334 -5.24 24.77 6.93
CA ASP A 334 -5.65 24.11 5.70
C ASP A 334 -4.71 24.48 4.55
N LEU A 335 -4.05 23.47 3.97
CA LEU A 335 -3.14 23.60 2.84
C LEU A 335 -3.58 22.65 1.72
N SER A 336 -3.09 22.88 0.50
CA SER A 336 -3.33 21.98 -0.64
C SER A 336 -2.84 20.54 -0.41
N THR A 337 -2.06 20.32 0.65
CA THR A 337 -1.43 19.06 1.05
C THR A 337 -2.04 18.49 2.33
N GLY A 338 -3.24 18.92 2.72
CA GLY A 338 -3.95 18.43 3.89
C GLY A 338 -4.01 19.46 5.02
N VAL A 339 -4.52 19.01 6.17
CA VAL A 339 -4.80 19.88 7.32
C VAL A 339 -3.71 19.72 8.36
N TYR A 340 -2.97 20.80 8.61
CA TYR A 340 -1.80 20.80 9.48
C TYR A 340 -2.10 21.41 10.84
N VAL A 341 -1.42 20.92 11.87
CA VAL A 341 -1.33 21.57 13.18
C VAL A 341 0.14 21.75 13.48
N PHE A 342 0.55 22.97 13.81
CA PHE A 342 1.95 23.32 14.05
C PHE A 342 2.20 23.62 15.51
N ARG A 343 3.36 23.18 16.03
CA ARG A 343 3.94 23.66 17.28
C ARG A 343 5.19 24.45 16.96
N ARG A 344 5.29 25.69 17.46
CA ARG A 344 6.53 26.45 17.35
C ARG A 344 7.54 25.96 18.39
N LEU A 345 8.76 25.75 17.95
CA LEU A 345 9.85 25.34 18.81
C LEU A 345 10.65 26.54 19.32
N PRO A 346 11.33 26.40 20.47
CA PRO A 346 12.31 27.37 20.91
C PRO A 346 13.39 27.60 19.84
N HIS A 347 13.99 28.80 19.84
CA HIS A 347 15.22 29.02 19.09
C HIS A 347 16.33 28.19 19.73
N SER A 348 16.91 27.27 18.95
CA SER A 348 18.08 26.48 19.32
C SER A 348 19.35 27.31 19.30
#